data_AF-A0AAD6VGQ5-F1
#
_entry.id   AF-A0AAD6VGQ5-F1
#
_cell.length_a   1.000
_cell.length_b   1.000
_cell.length_c   1.000
_cell.angle_alpha   90.00
_cell.angle_beta   90.00
_cell.angle_gamma   90.00
#
_symmetry.space_group_name_H-M   'P 1'
#
loop_
_entity.id
_entity.type
_entity.pdbx_description
1 polymer ?
#
loop_
_entity_poly.entity_id
_entity_poly.type
_entity_poly.pdbx_seq_one_letter_code
_entity_poly.pdbx_strand_id
1 'polypeptide(L)'
;MQTPPKAALFATFFRNFDVPAPVFMSQAPANPMGPYMTGNPFPFMPWGMPPSFPGPGPMTPAPVDTNSSHASSSSHLSALPSSSSHASTSSLPSIILSSDPPDMAAANPYAEISTFLTDLSCHHPRRNLPQYIPRFEDLDFYNIDEILKLGTAAELTRLIDISAGNAAFLLVQVKTEMKRVDRIIRASKV
;
A
#
# COMPACT_ATOMS: atom_id res chain seq x y z
N MET A 1 53.89 -18.42 -11.60
CA MET A 1 52.72 -17.93 -12.35
C MET A 1 51.78 -17.29 -11.34
N GLN A 2 51.36 -16.05 -11.57
CA GLN A 2 50.67 -15.24 -10.56
C GLN A 2 49.32 -14.79 -11.13
N THR A 3 48.23 -15.18 -10.48
CA THR A 3 46.86 -14.83 -10.89
C THR A 3 46.55 -13.37 -10.49
N PRO A 4 45.86 -12.59 -11.35
CA PRO A 4 45.53 -11.20 -11.05
C PRO A 4 44.42 -11.11 -9.98
N PRO A 5 44.41 -10.04 -9.16
CA PRO A 5 43.41 -9.87 -8.10
C PRO A 5 42.01 -9.58 -8.67
N LYS A 6 40.99 -10.24 -8.11
CA LYS A 6 39.57 -10.17 -8.52
C LYS A 6 38.93 -8.76 -8.51
N ALA A 7 39.57 -7.76 -7.90
CA ALA A 7 39.02 -6.42 -7.72
C ALA A 7 38.81 -5.63 -9.02
N ALA A 8 39.50 -5.99 -10.11
CA ALA A 8 39.43 -5.22 -11.37
C ALA A 8 38.12 -5.40 -12.16
N LEU A 9 37.30 -6.42 -11.89
CA LEU A 9 36.10 -6.73 -12.68
C LEU A 9 34.87 -5.87 -12.35
N PHE A 10 34.85 -5.18 -11.21
CA PHE A 10 33.71 -4.35 -10.79
C PHE A 10 33.86 -2.85 -11.12
N ALA A 11 35.05 -2.40 -11.53
CA ALA A 11 35.31 -1.00 -11.86
C ALA A 11 34.60 -0.51 -13.14
N THR A 12 34.12 -1.42 -13.98
CA THR A 12 33.62 -1.11 -15.34
C THR A 12 32.15 -0.71 -15.39
N PHE A 13 31.35 -0.95 -14.34
CA PHE A 13 29.90 -0.73 -14.36
C PHE A 13 29.45 0.71 -14.00
N PHE A 14 30.34 1.55 -13.48
CA PHE A 14 30.03 2.93 -13.09
C PHE A 14 30.49 3.99 -14.10
N ARG A 15 30.78 3.58 -15.35
CA ARG A 15 31.34 4.45 -16.38
C ARG A 15 30.36 4.63 -17.55
N ASN A 16 29.34 5.48 -17.36
CA ASN A 16 28.65 6.27 -18.39
C ASN A 16 27.44 7.05 -17.84
N PHE A 17 27.65 7.90 -16.83
CA PHE A 17 26.79 9.07 -16.59
C PHE A 17 27.64 10.32 -16.67
N ASP A 18 28.02 10.66 -17.91
CA ASP A 18 28.63 11.95 -18.24
C ASP A 18 27.53 13.02 -18.24
N VAL A 19 27.19 13.49 -17.04
CA VAL A 19 26.31 14.65 -16.84
C VAL A 19 27.22 15.85 -16.64
N PRO A 20 27.23 16.85 -17.54
CA PRO A 20 28.05 18.03 -17.37
C PRO A 20 27.62 18.79 -16.11
N ALA A 21 28.50 18.82 -15.11
CA ALA A 21 28.28 19.57 -13.89
C ALA A 21 28.13 21.08 -14.22
N PRO A 22 27.06 21.76 -13.78
CA PRO A 22 27.01 23.21 -13.86
C PRO A 22 28.06 23.77 -12.90
N VAL A 23 29.10 24.39 -13.45
CA VAL A 23 30.08 25.18 -12.69
C VAL A 23 29.38 26.43 -12.17
N PHE A 24 28.70 26.30 -11.03
CA PHE A 24 28.26 27.46 -10.27
C PHE A 24 29.49 28.07 -9.60
N MET A 25 30.01 29.13 -10.23
CA MET A 25 31.00 29.98 -9.61
C MET A 25 30.49 30.48 -8.26
N SER A 26 31.24 30.19 -7.21
CA SER A 26 31.06 30.85 -5.91
C SER A 26 31.50 32.30 -6.02
N GLN A 27 30.57 33.17 -6.44
CA GLN A 27 30.68 34.60 -6.20
C GLN A 27 29.84 34.93 -4.97
N ALA A 28 30.52 35.25 -3.87
CA ALA A 28 29.92 35.91 -2.73
C ALA A 28 29.99 37.43 -2.94
N PRO A 29 28.88 38.13 -3.23
CA PRO A 29 28.83 39.57 -3.07
C PRO A 29 28.74 39.89 -1.58
N ALA A 30 29.72 40.61 -1.05
CA ALA A 30 29.67 41.16 0.29
C ALA A 30 28.56 42.23 0.36
N ASN A 31 27.44 41.91 0.99
CA ASN A 31 26.39 42.89 1.26
C ASN A 31 26.80 43.76 2.46
N PRO A 32 26.89 45.09 2.30
CA PRO A 32 27.29 45.99 3.39
C PRO A 32 26.20 46.06 4.47
N MET A 33 26.61 46.21 5.73
CA MET A 33 25.70 46.53 6.83
C MET A 33 25.02 47.89 6.57
N GLY A 34 23.73 47.86 6.30
CA GLY A 34 22.83 49.01 6.41
C GLY A 34 22.06 48.91 7.74
N PRO A 35 22.17 49.87 8.67
CA PRO A 35 21.37 49.88 9.87
C PRO A 35 20.02 50.59 9.66
N TYR A 36 19.15 50.41 10.67
CA TYR A 36 18.10 51.30 11.14
C TYR A 36 16.73 51.44 10.42
N MET A 37 15.72 51.56 11.29
CA MET A 37 14.39 52.19 11.17
C MET A 37 13.17 51.46 10.59
N THR A 38 12.08 51.62 11.35
CA THR A 38 10.65 51.59 10.96
C THR A 38 10.18 50.34 10.20
N GLY A 39 9.41 49.41 10.77
CA GLY A 39 8.42 49.57 11.83
C GLY A 39 7.02 49.59 11.20
N ASN A 40 6.29 48.48 11.35
CA ASN A 40 4.92 48.37 10.86
C ASN A 40 4.09 47.51 11.81
N PRO A 41 3.49 48.10 12.87
CA PRO A 41 2.67 47.39 13.83
C PRO A 41 1.23 47.25 13.31
N PHE A 42 0.96 46.23 12.50
CA PHE A 42 -0.43 45.89 12.17
C PHE A 42 -1.01 44.92 13.21
N PRO A 43 -2.14 45.27 13.84
CA PRO A 43 -2.50 44.74 15.14
C PRO A 43 -3.20 43.38 15.08
N PHE A 44 -3.15 42.69 16.23
CA PHE A 44 -4.18 41.76 16.67
C PHE A 44 -5.59 42.27 16.28
N MET A 45 -6.36 41.42 15.60
CA MET A 45 -7.83 41.47 15.67
C MET A 45 -8.31 40.35 16.60
N PRO A 46 -8.55 40.64 17.88
CA PRO A 46 -9.29 39.73 18.75
C PRO A 46 -10.80 39.95 18.52
N TRP A 47 -11.62 38.91 18.76
CA TRP A 47 -13.10 38.95 18.77
C TRP A 47 -13.82 39.12 17.42
N GLY A 48 -13.86 38.04 16.63
CA GLY A 48 -15.01 37.74 15.75
C GLY A 48 -15.85 36.64 16.39
N MET A 49 -17.03 36.96 16.94
CA MET A 49 -17.83 36.00 17.72
C MET A 49 -18.44 34.89 16.85
N PRO A 50 -18.56 33.64 17.37
CA PRO A 50 -19.32 32.59 16.72
C PRO A 50 -20.84 32.84 16.86
N PRO A 51 -21.66 32.51 15.85
CA PRO A 51 -23.11 32.44 16.02
C PRO A 51 -23.49 31.19 16.83
N SER A 52 -23.64 31.37 18.15
CA SER A 52 -24.20 30.36 19.04
C SER A 52 -25.68 30.12 18.71
N PHE A 53 -26.01 28.98 18.09
CA PHE A 53 -27.38 28.49 18.02
C PHE A 53 -27.68 27.61 19.24
N PRO A 54 -28.65 27.99 20.10
CA PRO A 54 -29.09 27.14 21.20
C PRO A 54 -30.08 26.07 20.69
N GLY A 55 -29.80 24.80 20.97
CA GLY A 55 -30.68 23.70 20.56
C GLY A 55 -30.46 22.39 21.33
N PRO A 56 -30.80 22.33 22.63
CA PRO A 56 -30.82 21.07 23.38
C PRO A 56 -32.11 20.29 23.03
N GLY A 57 -32.02 19.38 22.06
CA GLY A 57 -33.08 18.41 21.75
C GLY A 57 -32.71 17.01 22.25
N PRO A 58 -33.26 16.53 23.38
CA PRO A 58 -33.04 15.17 23.86
C PRO A 58 -34.12 14.19 23.33
N MET A 59 -33.85 12.89 23.52
CA MET A 59 -34.78 11.75 23.44
C MET A 59 -35.16 11.18 22.06
N THR A 60 -34.36 10.20 21.62
CA THR A 60 -34.89 8.91 21.12
C THR A 60 -35.64 8.19 22.25
N PRO A 61 -36.83 7.60 22.04
CA PRO A 61 -36.94 6.23 21.50
C PRO A 61 -38.15 6.04 20.54
N ALA A 62 -38.38 4.91 19.86
CA ALA A 62 -37.54 3.81 19.34
C ALA A 62 -38.44 2.94 18.39
N PRO A 63 -37.89 2.18 17.42
CA PRO A 63 -38.70 1.32 16.55
C PRO A 63 -39.12 0.03 17.28
N VAL A 64 -40.43 -0.16 17.44
CA VAL A 64 -41.04 -1.46 17.79
C VAL A 64 -41.69 -2.05 16.55
N ASP A 65 -41.00 -3.00 15.91
CA ASP A 65 -41.61 -3.96 15.01
C ASP A 65 -41.33 -5.38 15.53
N THR A 66 -42.16 -5.80 16.47
CA THR A 66 -42.30 -7.21 16.83
C THR A 66 -42.94 -7.97 15.66
N ASN A 67 -42.12 -8.68 14.89
CA ASN A 67 -42.63 -9.75 14.02
C ASN A 67 -41.89 -11.06 14.26
N SER A 68 -42.14 -11.65 15.43
CA SER A 68 -41.89 -13.05 15.71
C SER A 68 -43.21 -13.81 15.62
N SER A 69 -43.43 -14.64 14.60
CA SER A 69 -44.21 -15.89 14.66
C SER A 69 -44.07 -16.73 13.38
N HIS A 70 -44.16 -18.05 13.56
CA HIS A 70 -44.12 -19.12 12.54
C HIS A 70 -42.73 -19.35 11.89
N ALA A 71 -42.28 -20.59 11.67
CA ALA A 71 -43.02 -21.85 11.65
C ALA A 71 -42.42 -22.98 12.51
N SER A 72 -43.31 -23.90 12.86
CA SER A 72 -43.15 -25.08 13.70
C SER A 72 -42.11 -26.11 13.21
N SER A 73 -41.49 -26.77 14.19
CA SER A 73 -41.35 -28.23 14.32
C SER A 73 -41.07 -29.09 13.06
N SER A 74 -39.95 -29.80 13.09
CA SER A 74 -40.04 -31.26 13.00
C SER A 74 -38.90 -31.98 13.75
N SER A 75 -39.27 -32.95 14.57
CA SER A 75 -38.36 -33.84 15.28
C SER A 75 -38.51 -35.25 14.70
N HIS A 76 -37.46 -35.77 14.07
CA HIS A 76 -37.38 -37.18 13.71
C HIS A 76 -36.09 -37.79 14.27
N LEU A 77 -36.28 -38.70 15.23
CA LEU A 77 -35.23 -39.51 15.82
C LEU A 77 -34.94 -40.75 14.95
N SER A 78 -33.73 -41.29 15.14
CA SER A 78 -33.36 -42.70 14.94
C SER A 78 -33.38 -43.29 13.51
N ALA A 79 -32.17 -43.52 12.96
CA ALA A 79 -31.71 -44.88 12.64
C ALA A 79 -30.20 -44.93 12.29
N LEU A 80 -29.39 -45.49 13.19
CA LEU A 80 -28.32 -46.43 12.83
C LEU A 80 -28.86 -47.85 13.17
N PRO A 81 -28.28 -48.97 12.68
CA PRO A 81 -26.98 -49.11 12.00
C PRO A 81 -27.02 -49.94 10.69
N SER A 82 -25.88 -50.06 9.99
CA SER A 82 -25.30 -51.36 9.61
C SER A 82 -23.92 -51.20 8.94
N SER A 83 -23.03 -52.15 9.22
CA SER A 83 -21.68 -52.22 8.66
C SER A 83 -21.68 -52.51 7.16
N SER A 84 -20.67 -51.98 6.46
CA SER A 84 -20.03 -52.72 5.38
C SER A 84 -18.53 -52.43 5.36
N SER A 85 -17.74 -53.44 5.70
CA SER A 85 -16.28 -53.39 5.63
C SER A 85 -15.84 -53.71 4.21
N HIS A 86 -15.40 -52.70 3.45
CA HIS A 86 -14.58 -52.95 2.28
C HIS A 86 -13.26 -52.20 2.39
N ALA A 87 -12.20 -52.96 2.64
CA ALA A 87 -10.84 -52.51 2.41
C ALA A 87 -10.70 -52.13 0.93
N SER A 88 -10.29 -50.89 0.68
CA SER A 88 -9.81 -50.44 -0.62
C SER A 88 -8.53 -49.66 -0.41
N THR A 89 -7.48 -50.41 -0.08
CA THR A 89 -6.09 -49.99 -0.25
C THR A 89 -5.83 -49.81 -1.75
N SER A 90 -6.17 -48.64 -2.29
CA SER A 90 -5.92 -48.31 -3.69
C SER A 90 -5.48 -46.86 -3.82
N SER A 91 -4.29 -46.69 -4.40
CA SER A 91 -3.72 -45.42 -4.86
C SER A 91 -3.90 -44.22 -3.93
N LEU A 92 -2.90 -43.98 -3.08
CA LEU A 92 -2.38 -42.62 -2.95
C LEU A 92 -2.23 -42.05 -4.37
N PRO A 93 -2.70 -40.83 -4.69
CA PRO A 93 -2.20 -40.17 -5.89
C PRO A 93 -0.69 -40.12 -5.74
N SER A 94 0.02 -40.65 -6.74
CA SER A 94 1.47 -40.57 -6.81
C SER A 94 1.85 -39.10 -6.67
N ILE A 95 2.35 -38.74 -5.49
CA ILE A 95 2.96 -37.43 -5.26
C ILE A 95 4.24 -37.48 -6.08
N ILE A 96 4.11 -37.12 -7.35
CA ILE A 96 5.22 -36.67 -8.15
C ILE A 96 5.69 -35.43 -7.41
N LEU A 97 6.70 -35.60 -6.55
CA LEU A 97 7.57 -34.51 -6.15
C LEU A 97 8.22 -34.04 -7.44
N SER A 98 7.53 -33.15 -8.16
CA SER A 98 8.09 -32.42 -9.27
C SER A 98 9.29 -31.71 -8.69
N SER A 99 10.48 -32.22 -8.99
CA SER A 99 11.74 -31.70 -8.50
C SER A 99 12.18 -30.50 -9.33
N ASP A 100 11.22 -29.84 -9.99
CA ASP A 100 11.37 -28.43 -10.32
C ASP A 100 11.61 -27.69 -9.00
N PRO A 101 12.70 -26.92 -8.87
CA PRO A 101 12.73 -25.91 -7.82
C PRO A 101 11.49 -25.03 -8.01
N PRO A 102 10.87 -24.52 -6.93
CA PRO A 102 9.89 -23.45 -7.09
C PRO A 102 10.56 -22.37 -7.94
N ASP A 103 9.86 -21.90 -8.98
CA ASP A 103 10.42 -20.94 -9.94
C ASP A 103 10.66 -19.60 -9.24
N MET A 104 11.79 -19.50 -8.54
CA MET A 104 12.27 -18.33 -7.83
C MET A 104 12.66 -17.20 -8.80
N ALA A 105 12.59 -17.45 -10.12
CA ALA A 105 12.75 -16.48 -11.19
C ALA A 105 11.40 -16.07 -11.82
N ALA A 106 10.27 -16.60 -11.36
CA ALA A 106 8.94 -16.08 -11.70
C ALA A 106 8.77 -14.69 -11.06
N ALA A 107 9.24 -13.67 -11.77
CA ALA A 107 9.15 -12.28 -11.35
C ALA A 107 7.71 -11.91 -10.96
N ASN A 108 7.56 -11.17 -9.86
CA ASN A 108 6.25 -10.71 -9.42
C ASN A 108 5.61 -9.91 -10.57
N PRO A 109 4.42 -10.31 -11.08
CA PRO A 109 3.82 -9.64 -12.24
C PRO A 109 3.16 -8.30 -11.89
N TYR A 110 3.08 -7.96 -10.61
CA TYR A 110 2.58 -6.67 -10.15
C TYR A 110 3.69 -5.62 -10.15
N ALA A 111 3.30 -4.35 -10.31
CA ALA A 111 4.25 -3.24 -10.34
C ALA A 111 4.98 -3.05 -8.99
N GLU A 112 6.21 -2.56 -9.07
CA GLU A 112 6.97 -2.10 -7.91
C GLU A 112 6.30 -0.87 -7.28
N ILE A 113 6.32 -0.76 -5.95
CA ILE A 113 5.67 0.35 -5.22
C ILE A 113 6.28 1.70 -5.63
N SER A 114 7.59 1.78 -5.84
CA SER A 114 8.29 3.01 -6.23
C SER A 114 7.76 3.59 -7.56
N THR A 115 7.70 2.75 -8.59
CA THR A 115 7.19 3.10 -9.94
C THR A 115 5.70 3.42 -9.88
N PHE A 116 4.91 2.57 -9.23
CA PHE A 116 3.46 2.76 -9.09
C PHE A 116 3.11 4.07 -8.39
N LEU A 117 3.71 4.38 -7.24
CA LEU A 117 3.44 5.63 -6.51
C LEU A 117 3.89 6.87 -7.28
N THR A 118 4.95 6.75 -8.09
CA THR A 118 5.45 7.82 -8.97
C THR A 118 4.46 8.12 -10.09
N ASP A 119 4.03 7.12 -10.86
CA ASP A 119 3.03 7.28 -11.92
C ASP A 119 1.70 7.81 -11.37
N LEU A 120 1.28 7.33 -10.20
CA LEU A 120 0.06 7.77 -9.55
C LEU A 120 0.16 9.23 -9.07
N SER A 121 1.37 9.72 -8.77
CA SER A 121 1.62 11.12 -8.47
C SER A 121 1.47 12.03 -9.69
N CYS A 122 1.81 11.55 -10.89
CA CYS A 122 1.61 12.28 -12.14
C CYS A 122 0.10 12.52 -12.41
N HIS A 123 -0.75 11.54 -12.07
CA HIS A 123 -2.21 11.68 -12.17
C HIS A 123 -2.85 12.42 -10.98
N HIS A 124 -2.25 12.36 -9.79
CA HIS A 124 -2.81 12.92 -8.56
C HIS A 124 -1.78 13.70 -7.72
N PRO A 125 -1.16 14.78 -8.26
CA PRO A 125 0.00 15.43 -7.65
C PRO A 125 -0.28 16.00 -6.26
N ARG A 126 -1.53 16.42 -5.99
CA ARG A 126 -1.98 16.95 -4.68
C ARG A 126 -1.85 15.95 -3.52
N ARG A 127 -1.63 14.66 -3.78
CA ARG A 127 -1.50 13.63 -2.73
C ARG A 127 -0.07 13.39 -2.26
N ASN A 128 0.93 13.86 -3.02
CA ASN A 128 2.36 13.69 -2.79
C ASN A 128 2.77 12.25 -2.38
N LEU A 129 2.25 11.24 -3.08
CA LEU A 129 2.48 9.84 -2.72
C LEU A 129 3.95 9.36 -2.74
N PRO A 130 4.85 9.88 -3.61
CA PRO A 130 6.24 9.42 -3.65
C PRO A 130 7.02 9.67 -2.35
N GLN A 131 6.59 10.62 -1.52
CA GLN A 131 7.22 10.88 -0.21
C GLN A 131 7.15 9.68 0.75
N TYR A 132 6.25 8.72 0.50
CA TYR A 132 6.08 7.52 1.30
C TYR A 132 6.91 6.33 0.80
N ILE A 133 7.57 6.41 -0.37
CA ILE A 133 8.37 5.29 -0.93
C ILE A 133 9.41 4.78 0.09
N PRO A 134 10.22 5.63 0.75
CA PRO A 134 11.20 5.14 1.75
C PRO A 134 10.55 4.42 2.93
N ARG A 135 9.28 4.71 3.25
CA ARG A 135 8.55 4.03 4.33
C ARG A 135 8.07 2.63 3.95
N PHE A 136 7.89 2.35 2.67
CA PHE A 136 7.65 0.98 2.19
C PHE A 136 8.97 0.20 2.16
N GLU A 137 10.06 0.83 1.72
CA GLU A 137 11.42 0.26 1.75
C GLU A 137 11.88 -0.06 3.18
N ASP A 138 11.68 0.85 4.15
CA ASP A 138 11.91 0.65 5.60
C ASP A 138 11.18 -0.58 6.18
N LEU A 139 10.14 -1.07 5.49
CA LEU A 139 9.27 -2.18 5.91
C LEU A 139 9.40 -3.44 5.01
N ASP A 140 10.41 -3.49 4.15
CA ASP A 140 10.62 -4.55 3.14
C ASP A 140 9.40 -4.80 2.22
N PHE A 141 8.65 -3.73 1.91
CA PHE A 141 7.59 -3.76 0.92
C PHE A 141 8.07 -3.17 -0.41
N TYR A 142 8.07 -4.01 -1.45
CA TYR A 142 8.58 -3.71 -2.78
C TYR A 142 7.50 -3.77 -3.85
N ASN A 143 6.44 -4.58 -3.69
CA ASN A 143 5.40 -4.78 -4.73
C ASN A 143 4.00 -4.39 -4.26
N ILE A 144 3.15 -3.90 -5.17
CA ILE A 144 1.83 -3.37 -4.79
C ILE A 144 0.88 -4.42 -4.17
N ASP A 145 1.06 -5.72 -4.43
CA ASP A 145 0.25 -6.77 -3.78
C ASP A 145 0.52 -6.87 -2.28
N GLU A 146 1.73 -6.50 -1.83
CA GLU A 146 2.12 -6.52 -0.43
C GLU A 146 1.38 -5.45 0.37
N ILE A 147 1.03 -4.32 -0.25
CA ILE A 147 0.18 -3.29 0.35
C ILE A 147 -1.20 -3.85 0.75
N LEU A 148 -1.72 -4.86 0.03
CA LEU A 148 -2.98 -5.51 0.41
C LEU A 148 -2.83 -6.50 1.57
N LYS A 149 -1.62 -7.00 1.87
CA LYS A 149 -1.35 -7.86 3.02
C LYS A 149 -1.51 -7.10 4.34
N LEU A 150 -1.37 -5.76 4.29
CA LEU A 150 -1.66 -4.84 5.39
C LEU A 150 -3.17 -4.60 5.64
N GLY A 151 -4.06 -5.22 4.85
CA GLY A 151 -5.49 -5.32 5.12
C GLY A 151 -6.30 -4.02 5.03
N THR A 152 -6.10 -3.11 5.98
CA THR A 152 -6.93 -1.92 6.19
C THR A 152 -6.18 -0.60 6.02
N ALA A 153 -6.91 0.47 5.69
CA ALA A 153 -6.35 1.81 5.63
C ALA A 153 -5.82 2.31 6.99
N ALA A 154 -6.35 1.79 8.10
CA ALA A 154 -5.93 2.13 9.46
C ALA A 154 -4.56 1.51 9.79
N GLU A 155 -4.33 0.24 9.41
CA GLU A 155 -3.02 -0.41 9.55
C GLU A 155 -1.95 0.26 8.69
N LEU A 156 -2.28 0.59 7.45
CA LEU A 156 -1.40 1.33 6.55
C LEU A 156 -1.05 2.72 7.12
N THR A 157 -2.04 3.44 7.65
CA THR A 157 -1.84 4.72 8.36
C THR A 157 -0.88 4.56 9.55
N ARG A 158 -1.06 3.51 10.36
CA ARG A 158 -0.26 3.25 11.57
C ARG A 158 1.20 2.86 11.27
N LEU A 159 1.44 2.16 10.17
CA LEU A 159 2.77 1.63 9.84
C LEU A 159 3.63 2.62 9.03
N ILE A 160 3.00 3.47 8.22
CA ILE A 160 3.67 4.27 7.17
C ILE A 160 3.55 5.79 7.44
N ASP A 161 2.80 6.20 8.48
CA ASP A 161 2.43 7.60 8.76
C ASP A 161 1.76 8.31 7.56
N ILE A 162 1.09 7.53 6.70
CA ILE A 162 0.29 8.03 5.58
C ILE A 162 -1.08 8.48 6.07
N SER A 163 -1.58 9.63 5.59
CA SER A 163 -2.90 10.12 6.01
C SER A 163 -4.01 9.15 5.61
N ALA A 164 -5.04 8.97 6.47
CA ALA A 164 -6.11 8.00 6.22
C ALA A 164 -6.80 8.17 4.85
N GLY A 165 -6.93 9.42 4.37
CA GLY A 165 -7.48 9.73 3.04
C GLY A 165 -6.54 9.42 1.87
N ASN A 166 -5.23 9.36 2.09
CA ASN A 166 -4.25 8.80 1.14
C ASN A 166 -4.20 7.26 1.24
N ALA A 167 -4.25 6.69 2.44
CA ALA A 167 -4.25 5.24 2.66
C ALA A 167 -5.45 4.54 1.99
N ALA A 168 -6.66 5.03 2.24
CA ALA A 168 -7.88 4.49 1.64
C ALA A 168 -7.88 4.60 0.12
N PHE A 169 -7.36 5.72 -0.41
CA PHE A 169 -7.22 5.94 -1.85
C PHE A 169 -6.18 5.00 -2.48
N LEU A 170 -5.01 4.83 -1.83
CA LEU A 170 -3.96 3.94 -2.31
C LEU A 170 -4.47 2.49 -2.39
N LEU A 171 -5.17 2.00 -1.37
CA LEU A 171 -5.78 0.66 -1.40
C LEU A 171 -6.80 0.47 -2.52
N VAL A 172 -7.57 1.50 -2.89
CA VAL A 172 -8.51 1.44 -4.04
C VAL A 172 -7.73 1.34 -5.35
N GLN A 173 -6.66 2.11 -5.50
CA GLN A 173 -5.85 2.11 -6.71
C GLN A 173 -5.06 0.80 -6.89
N VAL A 174 -4.41 0.31 -5.83
CA VAL A 174 -3.74 -1.01 -5.83
C VAL A 174 -4.70 -2.12 -6.24
N LYS A 175 -5.91 -2.17 -5.65
CA LYS A 175 -6.96 -3.14 -6.04
C LYS A 175 -7.44 -3.00 -7.48
N THR A 176 -7.32 -1.81 -8.07
CA THR A 176 -7.71 -1.54 -9.46
C THR A 176 -6.61 -2.00 -10.40
N GLU A 177 -5.37 -1.72 -10.06
CA GLU A 177 -4.19 -2.09 -10.85
C GLU A 177 -3.92 -3.60 -10.83
N MET A 178 -4.02 -4.26 -9.68
CA MET A 178 -3.93 -5.72 -9.61
C MET A 178 -4.98 -6.41 -10.49
N LYS A 179 -6.24 -5.93 -10.47
CA LYS A 179 -7.30 -6.44 -11.37
C LYS A 179 -7.01 -6.21 -12.85
N ARG A 180 -6.29 -5.14 -13.20
CA ARG A 180 -5.84 -4.87 -14.57
C ARG A 180 -4.78 -5.90 -14.99
N VAL A 181 -3.78 -6.11 -14.14
CA VAL A 181 -2.70 -7.10 -14.33
C VAL A 181 -3.27 -8.52 -14.40
N ASP A 182 -4.13 -8.93 -13.47
CA ASP A 182 -4.83 -10.24 -13.45
C ASP A 182 -5.55 -10.55 -14.77
N ARG A 183 -6.21 -9.53 -15.35
CA ARG A 183 -6.91 -9.67 -16.63
C ARG A 183 -5.94 -9.92 -17.78
N ILE A 184 -4.78 -9.26 -17.78
CA ILE A 184 -3.74 -9.41 -18.81
C ILE A 184 -3.11 -10.79 -18.70
N ILE A 185 -2.69 -11.22 -17.50
CA ILE A 185 -2.12 -12.57 -17.24
C ILE A 185 -3.08 -13.67 -17.69
N ARG A 186 -4.38 -13.51 -17.40
CA ARG A 186 -5.41 -14.46 -17.81
C ARG A 186 -5.59 -14.51 -19.32
N ALA A 187 -5.51 -13.37 -19.99
CA ALA A 187 -5.62 -13.29 -21.45
C ALA A 187 -4.39 -13.84 -22.18
N SER A 188 -3.18 -13.68 -21.61
CA SER A 188 -1.93 -14.21 -22.18
C SER A 188 -1.71 -15.71 -21.97
N LYS A 189 -2.65 -16.40 -21.30
CA LYS A 189 -2.61 -17.86 -21.05
C LYS A 189 -3.56 -18.65 -21.97
N VAL A 190 -4.28 -17.96 -22.87
CA VAL A 190 -5.21 -18.53 -23.87
C VAL A 190 -4.55 -18.57 -25.23
#